data_AF-A0A348FUF6-F1
#
_entry.id   AF-A0A348FUF6-F1
#
_cell.length_a   1.000
_cell.length_b   1.000
_cell.length_c   1.000
_cell.angle_alpha   90.00
_cell.angle_beta   90.00
_cell.angle_gamma   90.00
#
_symmetry.space_group_name_H-M   'P 1'
#
loop_
_entity.id
_entity.type
_entity.pdbx_description
1 polymer ?
#
loop_
_entity_poly.entity_id
_entity_poly.type
_entity_poly.pdbx_seq_one_letter_code
_entity_poly.pdbx_strand_id
1 'polypeptide(L)' 'LSIPKRENGSELISSLFEKLRNGLALCRLCGKTVSNTRNHFLTHKPEKHQCPICFATTTRADNLRRHIRAKHPDNDHN' A
#
# COMPACT_ATOMS: atom_id res chain seq x y z
N LEU A 1 21.81 13.98 0.46
CA LEU A 1 20.35 14.12 0.49
C LEU A 1 19.75 12.75 0.17
N SER A 2 19.27 12.02 1.18
CA SER A 2 18.85 10.63 1.04
C SER A 2 17.51 10.54 0.31
N ILE A 3 17.52 9.99 -0.90
CA ILE A 3 16.32 9.67 -1.69
C ILE A 3 15.47 8.69 -0.86
N PRO A 4 14.21 9.00 -0.50
CA PRO A 4 13.35 8.04 0.19
C PRO A 4 13.14 6.85 -0.75
N LYS A 5 13.66 5.69 -0.33
CA LYS A 5 13.55 4.42 -1.04
C LYS A 5 12.08 4.17 -1.35
N ARG A 6 11.76 3.88 -2.61
CA ARG A 6 10.46 3.33 -3.01
C ARG A 6 10.18 2.11 -2.15
N GLU A 7 9.27 2.24 -1.19
CA GLU A 7 8.98 1.19 -0.22
C GLU A 7 8.14 0.11 -0.90
N ASN A 8 8.80 -0.96 -1.35
CA ASN A 8 8.15 -2.17 -1.80
C ASN A 8 7.26 -2.69 -0.66
N GLY A 9 5.97 -2.89 -0.92
CA GLY A 9 4.98 -3.25 0.11
C GLY A 9 5.30 -4.53 0.90
N SER A 10 6.23 -5.36 0.43
CA SER A 10 6.74 -6.55 1.13
C SER A 10 7.63 -6.22 2.33
N GLU A 11 8.44 -5.16 2.27
CA GLU A 11 9.38 -4.77 3.34
C GLU A 11 8.64 -4.12 4.53
N LEU A 12 7.55 -3.40 4.23
CA LEU A 12 6.67 -2.79 5.23
C LEU A 12 6.01 -3.85 6.13
N ILE A 13 5.60 -4.99 5.57
CA ILE A 13 4.92 -6.04 6.34
C ILE A 13 5.88 -6.65 7.38
N SER A 14 7.16 -6.86 7.04
CA SER A 14 8.14 -7.42 7.99
C SER A 14 8.39 -6.51 9.20
N SER A 15 8.30 -5.19 9.03
CA SER A 15 8.54 -4.21 10.11
C SER A 15 7.30 -3.91 10.96
N LEU A 16 6.10 -4.16 10.42
CA LEU A 16 4.83 -3.86 11.06
C LEU A 16 4.23 -5.04 11.82
N PHE A 17 4.77 -6.25 11.66
CA PHE A 17 4.26 -7.46 12.29
C PHE A 17 5.35 -8.17 13.08
N GLU A 18 5.08 -8.42 14.36
CA GLU A 18 5.98 -9.15 15.24
C GLU A 18 5.60 -10.64 15.29
N LYS A 19 6.53 -11.53 14.94
CA LYS A 19 6.29 -12.98 14.94
C LYS A 19 6.18 -13.53 16.36
N LEU A 20 5.13 -14.30 16.62
CA LEU A 20 4.88 -14.99 17.88
C LEU A 20 5.25 -16.47 17.78
N ARG A 21 5.50 -17.10 18.94
CA ARG A 21 5.94 -18.51 19.04
C ARG A 21 4.92 -19.54 18.53
N ASN A 22 3.66 -19.14 18.35
CA ASN A 22 2.56 -20.00 17.91
C ASN A 22 2.26 -19.88 16.41
N GLY A 23 3.16 -19.30 15.62
CA GLY A 23 2.97 -19.11 14.18
C GLY A 23 1.99 -17.98 13.82
N LEU A 24 1.55 -17.19 14.80
CA LEU A 24 0.81 -15.96 14.59
C LEU A 24 1.77 -14.76 14.58
N ALA A 25 1.25 -13.59 14.20
CA ALA A 25 1.99 -12.35 14.26
C ALA A 25 1.13 -11.20 14.80
N LEU A 26 1.72 -10.39 15.66
CA LEU A 26 1.11 -9.21 16.26
C LEU A 26 1.28 -8.01 15.33
N CYS A 27 0.18 -7.40 14.91
CA CYS A 27 0.20 -6.16 14.14
C CYS A 27 0.53 -4.98 15.06
N ARG A 28 1.62 -4.27 14.78
CA ARG A 28 2.03 -3.07 15.54
C ARG A 28 1.18 -1.83 15.22
N LEU A 29 0.37 -1.85 14.15
CA LEU A 29 -0.51 -0.74 13.81
C LEU A 29 -1.80 -0.71 14.65
N CYS A 30 -2.35 -1.88 15.00
CA CYS A 30 -3.62 -1.97 15.71
C CYS A 30 -3.64 -2.95 16.89
N GLY A 31 -2.50 -3.60 17.19
CA GLY A 31 -2.37 -4.54 18.31
C GLY A 31 -3.07 -5.88 18.11
N LYS A 32 -3.53 -6.21 16.89
CA LYS A 32 -4.23 -7.47 16.62
C LYS A 32 -3.25 -8.59 16.28
N THR A 33 -3.47 -9.76 16.88
CA THR A 33 -2.76 -10.98 16.51
C THR A 33 -3.47 -11.67 15.35
N VAL A 34 -2.73 -11.96 14.28
CA VAL A 34 -3.25 -12.55 13.04
C VAL A 34 -2.37 -13.69 12.55
N SER A 35 -2.96 -14.67 11.88
CA SER A 35 -2.22 -15.77 11.22
C SER A 35 -1.65 -15.35 9.86
N ASN A 36 -2.31 -14.43 9.15
CA ASN A 36 -1.89 -13.98 7.83
C ASN A 36 -1.65 -12.47 7.80
N THR A 37 -0.38 -12.08 7.96
CA THR A 37 0.06 -10.68 7.98
C THR A 37 -0.19 -9.97 6.66
N ARG A 38 -0.05 -10.66 5.54
CA ARG A 38 -0.26 -10.08 4.20
C ARG A 38 -1.71 -9.66 4.00
N ASN A 39 -2.65 -10.55 4.31
CA ASN A 39 -4.07 -10.22 4.17
C ASN A 39 -4.51 -9.15 5.18
N HIS A 40 -4.00 -9.22 6.41
CA HIS A 40 -4.27 -8.18 7.41
C HIS A 40 -3.71 -6.82 7.01
N PHE A 41 -2.53 -6.76 6.39
CA PHE A 41 -1.94 -5.51 5.95
C PHE A 41 -2.82 -4.76 4.95
N LEU A 42 -3.56 -5.49 4.09
CA LEU A 42 -4.53 -4.90 3.16
C LEU A 42 -5.69 -4.19 3.86
N THR A 43 -5.99 -4.49 5.14
CA THR A 43 -7.02 -3.74 5.88
C THR A 43 -6.53 -2.37 6.33
N HIS A 44 -5.23 -2.20 6.55
CA HIS A 44 -4.61 -0.93 6.92
C HIS A 44 -4.24 -0.10 5.71
N LYS A 45 -3.78 -0.80 4.66
CA LYS A 45 -3.44 -0.23 3.37
C LYS A 45 -4.37 -0.87 2.34
N PRO A 46 -5.69 -0.55 2.38
CA PRO A 46 -6.57 -0.92 1.27
C PRO A 46 -5.89 -0.35 0.02
N GLU A 47 -5.79 -1.12 -1.06
CA GLU A 47 -5.09 -0.67 -2.27
C GLU A 47 -5.66 0.67 -2.74
N LYS A 48 -5.02 1.76 -2.31
CA LYS A 48 -5.32 3.11 -2.76
C LYS A 48 -4.52 3.27 -4.02
N HIS A 49 -5.22 3.44 -5.12
CA HIS A 49 -4.59 3.68 -6.40
C HIS A 49 -4.16 5.13 -6.41
N GLN A 50 -2.90 5.34 -6.04
CA GLN A 50 -2.29 6.66 -5.98
C GLN A 50 -1.77 7.06 -7.35
N CYS A 51 -2.08 8.29 -7.76
CA CYS A 51 -1.54 8.85 -8.98
C CYS A 51 -0.03 9.07 -8.87
N PRO A 52 0.80 8.56 -9.80
CA PRO A 52 2.24 8.76 -9.74
C PRO A 52 2.66 10.20 -10.10
N ILE A 53 1.74 11.01 -10.63
CA ILE A 53 2.02 12.37 -11.13
C ILE A 53 1.68 13.43 -10.09
N CYS A 54 0.50 13.32 -9.45
CA CYS A 54 0.05 14.29 -8.45
C CYS A 54 -0.19 13.69 -7.05
N PHE A 55 0.11 12.41 -6.85
CA PHE A 55 -0.06 11.70 -5.57
C PHE A 55 -1.49 11.66 -5.03
N ALA A 56 -2.50 11.99 -5.86
CA ALA A 56 -3.90 11.85 -5.50
C ALA A 56 -4.27 10.38 -5.28
N THR A 57 -4.86 10.06 -4.14
CA THR A 57 -5.32 8.70 -3.83
C THR A 57 -6.76 8.47 -4.29
N THR A 58 -6.98 7.44 -5.09
CA THR A 58 -8.31 6.96 -5.45
C THR A 58 -8.59 5.59 -4.81
N THR A 59 -9.86 5.23 -4.69
CA THR A 59 -10.30 3.97 -4.08
C THR A 59 -10.34 2.79 -5.06
N ARG A 60 -10.16 3.01 -6.37
CA ARG A 60 -10.25 1.97 -7.40
C ARG A 60 -9.29 2.22 -8.56
N ALA A 61 -8.79 1.15 -9.18
CA ALA A 61 -7.83 1.21 -10.28
C ALA A 61 -8.39 1.96 -11.50
N ASP A 62 -9.67 1.72 -11.83
CA ASP A 62 -10.35 2.38 -12.96
C ASP A 62 -10.50 3.88 -12.74
N ASN A 63 -10.78 4.31 -11.51
CA ASN A 63 -10.81 5.72 -11.14
C ASN A 63 -9.44 6.38 -11.30
N LEU A 64 -8.35 5.67 -10.97
CA LEU A 64 -7.01 6.18 -11.20
C LEU A 64 -6.71 6.36 -12.70
N ARG A 65 -7.03 5.38 -13.55
CA ARG A 65 -6.83 5.51 -15.00
C ARG A 65 -7.60 6.70 -15.58
N ARG A 66 -8.88 6.84 -15.21
CA ARG A 66 -9.70 8.00 -15.62
C ARG A 66 -9.12 9.31 -15.10
N HIS A 67 -8.65 9.33 -13.85
CA HIS A 67 -7.99 10.50 -13.27
C HIS A 67 -6.76 10.91 -14.08
N ILE A 68 -5.88 9.96 -14.44
CA ILE A 68 -4.69 10.23 -15.25
C ILE A 68 -5.11 10.79 -16.61
N ARG A 69 -6.06 10.17 -17.30
CA ARG A 69 -6.55 10.68 -18.60
C ARG A 69 -7.11 12.10 -18.52
N ALA A 70 -7.86 12.42 -17.46
CA ALA A 70 -8.54 13.71 -17.33
C ALA A 70 -7.66 14.84 -16.74
N LYS A 71 -6.70 14.50 -15.88
CA LYS A 71 -5.85 15.48 -15.16
C LYS A 71 -4.40 15.49 -15.66
N HIS A 72 -3.98 14.45 -16.36
CA HIS A 72 -2.62 14.24 -16.86
C HIS A 72 -2.63 13.66 -18.30
N PRO A 73 -3.29 14.33 -19.27
CA PRO A 73 -3.47 13.80 -20.63
C PRO A 73 -2.16 13.53 -21.38
N ASP A 74 -1.07 14.21 -21.00
CA ASP A 74 0.27 14.02 -21.57
C ASP A 74 0.95 12.71 -21.13
N ASN A 75 0.47 12.07 -20.06
CA ASN A 75 1.08 10.87 -19.47
C ASN A 75 0.29 9.57 -19.69
N ASP A 76 -0.74 9.59 -20.57
CA ASP A 76 -1.48 8.40 -21.00
C ASP A 76 -0.58 7.55 -21.92
N HIS A 77 0.20 6.65 -21.33
CA HIS A 77 0.88 5.59 -22.09
C HIS A 77 -0.11 4.45 -22.26
N ASN A 78 -0.75 4.40 -23.45
CA ASN A 78 -1.59 3.30 -23.91
C ASN A 78 -0.77 2.01 -24.09
#